data_AF-A0A820SN00-F1
#
_entry.id   AF-A0A820SN00-F1
#
_cell.length_a   1.000
_cell.length_b   1.000
_cell.length_c   1.000
_cell.angle_alpha   90.00
_cell.angle_beta   90.00
_cell.angle_gamma   90.00
#
_symmetry.space_group_name_H-M   'P 1'
#
loop_
_entity.id
_entity.type
_entity.pdbx_description
1 polymer ?
#
loop_
_entity_poly.entity_id
_entity_poly.type
_entity_poly.pdbx_seq_one_letter_code
_entity_poly.pdbx_strand_id
1 'polypeptide(L)'
;MISANLTSIYYDNDFFTAPAEIKNPCPNQRAITRPLLFIHNYSLFIFGSILNFVAFIILMQRSLRCHSTFAYLAFLSLSNGLLSLVRFIHWMSTYYLHIHFENNLYTCRFSHFALDFLTHFSLFTLVCVNIDRARTVTRNAPRRQYPNSAFQMVVVKEFLIGIILCIYHFHWLVKFGYEGMFKYLKDSNG
;
A
#
# COMPACT_ATOMS: atom_id res chain seq x y z
N MET A 1 56.67 27.59 -28.33
CA MET A 1 56.87 26.16 -28.00
C MET A 1 56.32 25.93 -26.62
N ILE A 2 55.11 25.39 -26.55
CA ILE A 2 54.32 25.20 -25.32
C ILE A 2 54.43 23.71 -24.97
N SER A 3 55.03 23.38 -23.83
CA SER A 3 55.07 22.00 -23.31
C SER A 3 53.81 21.75 -22.48
N ALA A 4 52.83 21.08 -23.08
CA ALA A 4 51.69 20.52 -22.36
C ALA A 4 52.13 19.21 -21.70
N ASN A 5 52.17 19.19 -20.37
CA ASN A 5 52.25 17.95 -19.59
C ASN A 5 50.90 17.24 -19.65
N LEU A 6 50.75 16.32 -20.60
CA LEU A 6 49.64 15.38 -20.70
C LEU A 6 49.94 14.19 -19.78
N THR A 7 49.63 14.34 -18.50
CA THR A 7 49.49 13.20 -17.59
C THR A 7 48.00 12.88 -17.46
N SER A 8 47.68 11.59 -17.38
CA SER A 8 46.33 11.00 -17.26
C SER A 8 45.48 10.92 -18.53
N ILE A 9 45.91 10.08 -19.48
CA ILE A 9 44.97 9.28 -20.29
C ILE A 9 45.45 7.83 -20.19
N TYR A 10 45.24 7.22 -19.04
CA TYR A 10 45.09 5.78 -18.94
C TYR A 10 43.65 5.56 -18.46
N TYR A 11 42.80 5.16 -19.39
CA TYR A 11 41.43 4.75 -19.14
C TYR A 11 41.48 3.48 -18.28
N ASP A 12 41.32 3.63 -16.96
CA ASP A 12 40.89 2.55 -16.08
C ASP A 12 39.40 2.31 -16.34
N ASN A 13 39.14 1.59 -17.42
CA ASN A 13 38.03 0.64 -17.46
C ASN A 13 38.38 -0.46 -16.46
N ASP A 14 37.86 -0.38 -15.22
CA ASP A 14 37.56 -1.55 -14.34
C ASP A 14 37.22 -1.15 -12.90
N PHE A 15 36.27 -0.22 -12.70
CA PHE A 15 35.64 -0.04 -11.39
C PHE A 15 34.12 0.10 -11.48
N PHE A 16 33.51 -0.77 -12.28
CA PHE A 16 32.13 -1.20 -12.07
C PHE A 16 32.17 -2.57 -11.38
N THR A 17 32.65 -2.59 -10.13
CA THR A 17 32.41 -3.75 -9.25
C THR A 17 30.90 -3.92 -9.15
N ALA A 18 30.42 -4.99 -9.78
CA ALA A 18 29.10 -5.55 -9.60
C ALA A 18 28.69 -5.47 -8.12
N PRO A 19 27.42 -5.17 -7.80
CA PRO A 19 26.96 -5.25 -6.42
C PRO A 19 27.32 -6.65 -5.92
N ALA A 20 28.09 -6.69 -4.83
CA ALA A 20 28.59 -7.91 -4.20
C ALA A 20 27.54 -9.02 -4.35
N GLU A 21 27.87 -10.05 -5.13
CA GLU A 21 27.08 -11.26 -5.24
C GLU A 21 27.03 -11.87 -3.84
N ILE A 22 26.01 -11.51 -3.06
CA ILE A 22 25.66 -12.21 -1.84
C ILE A 22 25.25 -13.59 -2.31
N LYS A 23 26.22 -14.51 -2.31
CA LYS A 23 26.06 -15.92 -2.64
C LYS A 23 25.07 -16.48 -1.62
N ASN A 24 23.79 -16.53 -2.03
CA ASN A 24 22.70 -16.91 -1.15
C ASN A 24 22.99 -18.32 -0.59
N PRO A 25 23.03 -18.50 0.74
CA PRO A 25 23.49 -19.76 1.35
C PRO A 25 22.56 -20.96 1.10
N CYS A 26 21.39 -20.76 0.49
CA CYS A 26 20.37 -21.79 0.26
C CYS A 26 19.75 -21.71 -1.16
N PRO A 27 20.40 -22.26 -2.21
CA PRO A 27 19.86 -22.23 -3.58
C PRO A 27 18.52 -22.97 -3.72
N ASN A 28 18.33 -24.06 -2.96
CA ASN A 28 17.09 -24.85 -2.96
C ASN A 28 15.89 -24.07 -2.39
N GLN A 29 16.12 -23.15 -1.44
CA GLN A 29 15.06 -22.31 -0.89
C GLN A 29 14.51 -21.34 -1.94
N ARG A 30 15.35 -20.88 -2.89
CA ARG A 30 14.95 -20.01 -3.98
C ARG A 30 14.08 -20.73 -5.03
N ALA A 31 14.34 -22.02 -5.28
CA ALA A 31 13.60 -22.83 -6.23
C ALA A 31 12.14 -23.09 -5.79
N ILE A 32 11.91 -23.23 -4.48
CA ILE A 32 10.57 -23.48 -3.92
C ILE A 32 9.84 -22.17 -3.60
N THR A 33 10.53 -21.17 -3.06
CA THR A 33 9.87 -19.91 -2.65
C THR A 33 9.39 -19.09 -3.84
N ARG A 34 10.10 -19.11 -4.98
CA ARG A 34 9.73 -18.32 -6.16
C ARG A 34 8.36 -18.69 -6.77
N PRO A 35 8.05 -19.96 -7.08
CA PRO A 35 6.73 -20.35 -7.58
C PRO A 35 5.63 -20.13 -6.53
N LEU A 36 5.91 -20.38 -5.25
CA LEU A 36 4.94 -20.13 -4.18
C LEU A 36 4.62 -18.64 -4.05
N LEU A 37 5.63 -17.77 -4.08
CA LEU A 37 5.47 -16.32 -4.05
C LEU A 37 4.69 -15.82 -5.28
N PHE A 38 4.95 -16.40 -6.46
CA PHE A 38 4.20 -16.09 -7.67
C PHE A 38 2.71 -16.44 -7.51
N ILE A 39 2.40 -17.70 -7.17
CA ILE A 39 1.01 -18.15 -6.98
C ILE A 39 0.31 -17.29 -5.92
N HIS A 40 0.97 -17.06 -4.78
CA HIS A 40 0.42 -16.27 -3.69
C HIS A 40 0.07 -14.83 -4.11
N ASN A 41 0.96 -14.12 -4.81
CA ASN A 41 0.70 -12.74 -5.24
C ASN A 41 -0.42 -12.66 -6.29
N TYR A 42 -0.48 -13.60 -7.23
CA TYR A 42 -1.59 -13.64 -8.19
C TYR A 42 -2.92 -14.00 -7.53
N SER A 43 -2.93 -14.94 -6.58
CA SER A 43 -4.13 -15.21 -5.77
C SER A 43 -4.55 -13.98 -4.97
N LEU A 44 -3.62 -13.28 -4.31
CA LEU A 44 -3.93 -12.02 -3.62
C LEU A 44 -4.45 -10.95 -4.57
N PHE A 45 -3.97 -10.87 -5.80
CA PHE A 45 -4.51 -9.94 -6.77
C PHE A 45 -5.94 -10.31 -7.18
N ILE A 46 -6.20 -11.57 -7.54
CA ILE A 46 -7.54 -11.99 -7.97
C ILE A 46 -8.54 -11.90 -6.82
N PHE A 47 -8.26 -12.58 -5.70
CA PHE A 47 -9.18 -12.64 -4.57
C PHE A 47 -9.17 -11.36 -3.73
N GLY A 48 -7.99 -10.79 -3.50
CA GLY A 48 -7.82 -9.61 -2.65
C GLY A 48 -8.14 -8.29 -3.36
N SER A 49 -7.89 -8.16 -4.68
CA SER A 49 -8.19 -6.95 -5.44
C SER A 49 -9.48 -7.09 -6.25
N ILE A 50 -9.51 -7.97 -7.26
CA ILE A 50 -10.62 -8.04 -8.24
C ILE A 50 -11.96 -8.33 -7.54
N LEU A 51 -12.04 -9.38 -6.73
CA LEU A 51 -13.31 -9.74 -6.06
C LEU A 51 -13.76 -8.67 -5.06
N ASN A 52 -12.83 -8.00 -4.39
CA ASN A 52 -13.16 -6.90 -3.48
C ASN A 52 -13.70 -5.68 -4.23
N PHE A 53 -13.17 -5.34 -5.41
CA PHE A 53 -13.75 -4.29 -6.26
C PHE A 53 -15.13 -4.68 -6.78
N VAL A 54 -15.33 -5.94 -7.19
CA VAL A 54 -16.65 -6.44 -7.59
C VAL A 54 -17.64 -6.36 -6.42
N ALA A 55 -17.22 -6.77 -5.22
CA ALA A 55 -18.04 -6.66 -4.01
C ALA A 55 -18.42 -5.20 -3.70
N PHE A 56 -17.46 -4.27 -3.81
CA PHE A 56 -17.73 -2.84 -3.68
C PHE A 56 -18.79 -2.35 -4.67
N ILE A 57 -18.65 -2.69 -5.96
CA ILE A 57 -19.61 -2.30 -7.01
C ILE A 57 -21.01 -2.82 -6.68
N ILE A 58 -21.13 -4.09 -6.30
CA ILE A 58 -22.41 -4.72 -5.94
C ILE A 58 -23.03 -4.03 -4.72
N LEU A 59 -22.24 -3.84 -3.64
CA LEU A 59 -22.73 -3.25 -2.40
C LEU A 59 -23.14 -1.77 -2.54
N MET A 60 -22.56 -1.05 -3.51
CA MET A 60 -22.93 0.33 -3.83
C MET A 60 -24.22 0.46 -4.64
N GLN A 61 -24.80 -0.65 -5.13
CA GLN A 61 -26.07 -0.62 -5.87
C GLN A 61 -27.23 -0.11 -5.00
N ARG A 62 -28.14 0.64 -5.61
CA ARG A 62 -29.25 1.32 -4.92
C ARG A 62 -30.14 0.37 -4.11
N SER A 63 -30.32 -0.86 -4.58
CA SER A 63 -31.13 -1.90 -3.92
C SER A 63 -30.61 -2.27 -2.52
N LEU A 64 -29.30 -2.19 -2.29
CA LEU A 64 -28.66 -2.61 -1.03
C LEU A 64 -28.39 -1.46 -0.05
N ARG A 65 -28.57 -0.20 -0.48
CA ARG A 65 -28.35 1.00 0.37
C ARG A 65 -29.33 1.13 1.54
N CYS A 66 -30.30 0.23 1.66
CA CYS A 66 -31.29 0.24 2.74
C CYS A 66 -30.68 -0.11 4.11
N HIS A 67 -29.54 -0.81 4.16
CA HIS A 67 -28.86 -1.14 5.40
C HIS A 67 -27.49 -0.46 5.53
N SER A 68 -27.24 0.19 6.67
CA SER A 68 -25.97 0.86 7.02
C SER A 68 -24.78 -0.08 6.96
N THR A 69 -24.97 -1.34 7.37
CA THR A 69 -23.92 -2.36 7.39
C THR A 69 -23.34 -2.63 6.00
N PHE A 70 -24.14 -2.57 4.94
CA PHE A 70 -23.65 -2.77 3.57
C PHE A 70 -22.74 -1.64 3.11
N ALA A 71 -22.95 -0.41 3.59
CA ALA A 71 -22.08 0.72 3.29
C ALA A 71 -20.68 0.52 3.90
N TYR A 72 -20.61 0.13 5.17
CA TYR A 72 -19.34 -0.19 5.80
C TYR A 72 -18.62 -1.35 5.11
N LEU A 73 -19.36 -2.42 4.75
CA LEU A 73 -18.79 -3.53 3.99
C LEU A 73 -18.26 -3.09 2.62
N ALA A 74 -18.92 -2.12 1.95
CA ALA A 74 -18.43 -1.56 0.70
C ALA A 74 -17.09 -0.86 0.90
N PHE A 75 -16.95 0.02 1.90
CA PHE A 75 -15.68 0.69 2.22
C PHE A 75 -14.58 -0.30 2.64
N LEU A 76 -14.95 -1.34 3.38
CA LEU A 76 -14.03 -2.41 3.76
C LEU A 76 -13.51 -3.16 2.53
N SER A 77 -14.40 -3.53 1.62
CA SER A 77 -14.02 -4.16 0.34
C SER A 77 -13.17 -3.22 -0.51
N LEU A 78 -13.52 -1.94 -0.62
CA LEU A 78 -12.74 -0.95 -1.36
C LEU A 78 -11.30 -0.83 -0.82
N SER A 79 -11.16 -0.68 0.49
CA SER A 79 -9.86 -0.53 1.14
C SER A 79 -8.99 -1.79 1.03
N ASN A 80 -9.57 -2.98 1.23
CA ASN A 80 -8.87 -4.24 1.02
C ASN A 80 -8.49 -4.48 -0.45
N GLY A 81 -9.35 -4.05 -1.37
CA GLY A 81 -9.09 -4.07 -2.81
C GLY A 81 -7.88 -3.22 -3.19
N LEU A 82 -7.89 -1.96 -2.74
CA LEU A 82 -6.77 -1.04 -2.92
C LEU A 82 -5.49 -1.53 -2.24
N LEU A 83 -5.58 -2.08 -1.03
CA LEU A 83 -4.40 -2.58 -0.30
C LEU A 83 -3.74 -3.73 -1.06
N SER A 84 -4.55 -4.68 -1.54
CA SER A 84 -4.07 -5.82 -2.33
C SER A 84 -3.48 -5.35 -3.67
N LEU A 85 -4.10 -4.34 -4.30
CA LEU A 85 -3.61 -3.73 -5.53
C LEU A 85 -2.25 -3.05 -5.34
N VAL A 86 -2.10 -2.22 -4.29
CA VAL A 86 -0.83 -1.55 -3.98
C VAL A 86 0.29 -2.57 -3.74
N ARG A 87 0.02 -3.61 -2.94
CA ARG A 87 0.97 -4.70 -2.71
C ARG A 87 1.35 -5.43 -4.00
N PHE A 88 0.37 -5.72 -4.84
CA PHE A 88 0.62 -6.40 -6.11
C PHE A 88 1.43 -5.51 -7.07
N ILE A 89 1.13 -4.23 -7.19
CA ILE A 89 1.91 -3.27 -7.99
C ILE A 89 3.34 -3.21 -7.47
N HIS A 90 3.53 -3.09 -6.15
CA HIS A 90 4.85 -3.06 -5.53
C HIS A 90 5.67 -4.31 -5.88
N TRP A 91 5.06 -5.49 -5.74
CA TRP A 91 5.66 -6.76 -6.10
C TRP A 91 5.97 -6.84 -7.61
N MET A 92 5.01 -6.48 -8.46
CA MET A 92 5.16 -6.56 -9.92
C MET A 92 6.28 -5.66 -10.43
N SER A 93 6.36 -4.41 -9.98
CA SER A 93 7.43 -3.52 -10.44
C SER A 93 8.80 -3.96 -9.94
N THR A 94 8.90 -4.48 -8.72
CA THR A 94 10.16 -4.97 -8.15
C THR A 94 10.66 -6.24 -8.87
N TYR A 95 9.76 -7.22 -9.11
CA TYR A 95 10.16 -8.54 -9.62
C TYR A 95 10.19 -8.65 -11.15
N TYR A 96 9.36 -7.89 -11.88
CA TYR A 96 9.28 -7.98 -13.34
C TYR A 96 9.88 -6.78 -14.05
N LEU A 97 9.61 -5.57 -13.57
CA LEU A 97 10.09 -4.35 -14.21
C LEU A 97 11.49 -3.95 -13.74
N HIS A 98 12.03 -4.61 -12.70
CA HIS A 98 13.27 -4.23 -12.02
C HIS A 98 13.29 -2.76 -11.59
N ILE A 99 12.10 -2.18 -11.37
CA ILE A 99 11.94 -0.82 -10.85
C ILE A 99 11.88 -0.96 -9.33
N HIS A 100 12.99 -0.62 -8.68
CA HIS A 100 13.02 -0.51 -7.24
C HIS A 100 12.32 0.79 -6.83
N PHE A 101 11.16 0.66 -6.19
CA PHE A 101 10.41 1.80 -5.65
C PHE A 101 11.26 2.65 -4.69
N GLU A 102 12.26 2.04 -4.06
CA GLU A 102 13.28 2.68 -3.20
C GLU A 102 14.14 3.72 -3.96
N ASN A 103 14.30 3.57 -5.28
CA ASN A 103 15.11 4.48 -6.09
C ASN A 103 14.42 5.82 -6.34
N ASN A 104 13.09 5.88 -6.24
CA ASN A 104 12.33 7.11 -6.39
C ASN A 104 11.63 7.45 -5.06
N LEU A 105 12.12 8.53 -4.43
CA LEU A 105 11.68 9.02 -3.13
C LEU A 105 10.15 9.19 -3.07
N TYR A 106 9.54 9.73 -4.12
CA TYR A 106 8.10 9.98 -4.16
C TYR A 106 7.30 8.67 -4.13
N THR A 107 7.72 7.68 -4.91
CA THR A 107 6.99 6.43 -5.03
C THR A 107 7.17 5.54 -3.80
N CYS A 108 8.35 5.56 -3.17
CA CYS A 108 8.60 4.90 -1.88
C CYS A 108 7.70 5.49 -0.77
N ARG A 109 7.70 6.82 -0.62
CA ARG A 109 6.87 7.53 0.36
C ARG A 109 5.38 7.27 0.17
N PHE A 110 4.92 7.34 -1.08
CA PHE A 110 3.53 7.08 -1.40
C PHE A 110 3.14 5.62 -1.13
N SER A 111 4.01 4.66 -1.44
CA SER A 111 3.77 3.23 -1.16
C SER A 111 3.59 2.97 0.35
N HIS A 112 4.51 3.46 1.18
CA HIS A 112 4.41 3.34 2.63
C HIS A 112 3.17 4.03 3.19
N PHE A 113 2.91 5.28 2.76
CA PHE A 113 1.70 6.01 3.13
C PHE A 113 0.45 5.20 2.78
N ALA A 114 0.34 4.71 1.54
CA ALA A 114 -0.83 3.98 1.07
C ALA A 114 -1.03 2.67 1.83
N LEU A 115 0.04 1.88 2.05
CA LEU A 115 -0.04 0.62 2.79
C LEU A 115 -0.53 0.84 4.24
N ASP A 116 0.06 1.79 4.95
CA ASP A 116 -0.31 2.08 6.34
C ASP A 116 -1.70 2.70 6.43
N PHE A 117 -2.00 3.68 5.58
CA PHE A 117 -3.31 4.33 5.54
C PHE A 117 -4.42 3.32 5.27
N LEU A 118 -4.29 2.49 4.23
CA LEU A 118 -5.31 1.52 3.85
C LEU A 118 -5.47 0.43 4.91
N THR A 119 -4.38 0.00 5.56
CA THR A 119 -4.44 -0.99 6.64
C THR A 119 -5.20 -0.43 7.85
N HIS A 120 -4.86 0.77 8.32
CA HIS A 120 -5.57 1.39 9.44
C HIS A 120 -7.02 1.72 9.09
N PHE A 121 -7.27 2.23 7.89
CA PHE A 121 -8.62 2.52 7.42
C PHE A 121 -9.49 1.25 7.45
N SER A 122 -9.01 0.13 6.89
CA SER A 122 -9.70 -1.16 6.92
C SER A 122 -9.99 -1.64 8.36
N LEU A 123 -9.02 -1.51 9.27
CA LEU A 123 -9.20 -1.85 10.69
C LEU A 123 -10.27 -0.99 11.36
N PHE A 124 -10.27 0.33 11.15
CA PHE A 124 -11.28 1.23 11.71
C PHE A 124 -12.68 0.97 11.14
N THR A 125 -12.79 0.72 9.84
CA THR A 125 -14.06 0.32 9.21
C THR A 125 -14.59 -0.97 9.84
N LEU A 126 -13.72 -1.96 10.10
CA LEU A 126 -14.10 -3.23 10.75
C LEU A 126 -14.62 -3.01 12.19
N VAL A 127 -13.95 -2.15 12.96
CA VAL A 127 -14.43 -1.73 14.29
C VAL A 127 -15.81 -1.08 14.18
N CYS A 128 -16.03 -0.20 13.21
CA CYS A 128 -17.32 0.43 12.98
C CYS A 128 -18.42 -0.58 12.63
N VAL A 129 -18.13 -1.57 11.78
CA VAL A 129 -19.05 -2.69 11.47
C VAL A 129 -19.45 -3.45 12.74
N ASN A 130 -18.48 -3.79 13.58
CA ASN A 130 -18.74 -4.53 14.82
C ASN A 130 -19.60 -3.73 15.79
N ILE A 131 -19.36 -2.42 15.92
CA ILE A 131 -20.19 -1.53 16.74
C ILE A 131 -21.61 -1.42 16.17
N ASP A 132 -21.77 -1.28 14.85
CA ASP A 132 -23.08 -1.22 14.18
C ASP A 132 -23.90 -2.49 14.42
N ARG A 133 -23.25 -3.66 14.32
CA ARG A 133 -23.87 -4.96 14.63
C ARG A 133 -24.22 -5.09 16.11
N ALA A 134 -23.31 -4.76 17.02
CA ALA A 134 -23.58 -4.84 18.45
C ALA A 134 -24.75 -3.93 18.87
N ARG A 135 -24.87 -2.73 18.28
CA ARG A 135 -26.01 -1.83 18.49
C ARG A 135 -27.31 -2.41 17.96
N THR A 136 -27.26 -3.08 16.81
CA THR A 136 -28.44 -3.71 16.20
C THR A 136 -28.96 -4.87 17.04
N VAL A 137 -28.06 -5.65 17.66
CA VAL A 137 -28.42 -6.78 18.54
C VAL A 137 -28.91 -6.30 19.91
N THR A 138 -28.33 -5.22 20.47
CA THR A 138 -28.70 -4.74 21.81
C THR A 138 -29.99 -3.90 21.82
N ARG A 139 -30.26 -3.15 20.76
CA ARG A 139 -31.56 -2.49 20.57
C ARG A 139 -32.56 -3.49 19.94
N ASN A 140 -33.29 -4.22 20.78
CA ASN A 140 -34.55 -4.88 20.40
C ASN A 140 -35.69 -3.89 20.03
N ALA A 141 -35.35 -2.72 19.47
CA ALA A 141 -36.31 -1.68 19.13
C ALA A 141 -36.96 -2.00 17.77
N PRO A 142 -38.31 -2.01 17.67
CA PRO A 142 -39.00 -2.26 16.42
C PRO A 142 -38.57 -1.23 15.37
N ARG A 143 -38.24 -1.73 14.17
CA ARG A 143 -37.73 -1.01 13.00
C ARG A 143 -38.49 0.31 12.77
N ARG A 144 -37.92 1.44 13.22
CA ARG A 144 -38.22 2.72 12.58
C ARG A 144 -37.64 2.66 11.18
N GLN A 145 -38.47 2.94 10.18
CA GLN A 145 -38.10 3.01 8.76
C GLN A 145 -36.71 3.62 8.62
N TYR A 146 -35.76 2.84 8.08
CA TYR A 146 -34.39 3.29 7.84
C TYR A 146 -34.43 4.40 6.80
N PRO A 147 -34.22 5.67 7.18
CA PRO A 147 -34.26 6.74 6.20
C PRO A 147 -32.98 6.66 5.38
N ASN A 148 -33.03 7.03 4.09
CA ASN A 148 -31.85 7.16 3.21
C ASN A 148 -30.68 7.96 3.85
N SER A 149 -30.97 8.79 4.86
CA SER A 149 -29.99 9.48 5.71
C SER A 149 -28.98 8.55 6.41
N ALA A 150 -29.33 7.29 6.70
CA ALA A 150 -28.43 6.39 7.45
C ALA A 150 -27.21 5.98 6.61
N PHE A 151 -27.40 5.71 5.32
CA PHE A 151 -26.31 5.42 4.39
C PHE A 151 -25.39 6.64 4.24
N GLN A 152 -25.97 7.83 4.06
CA GLN A 152 -25.20 9.08 3.99
C GLN A 152 -24.41 9.32 5.27
N MET A 153 -24.99 9.05 6.44
CA MET A 153 -24.28 9.19 7.72
C MET A 153 -23.07 8.25 7.81
N VAL A 154 -23.17 7.01 7.31
CA VAL A 154 -22.02 6.09 7.25
C VAL A 154 -20.94 6.63 6.33
N VAL A 155 -21.31 7.08 5.12
CA VAL A 155 -20.36 7.67 4.17
C VAL A 155 -19.63 8.87 4.78
N VAL A 156 -20.34 9.77 5.46
CA VAL A 156 -19.74 10.93 6.13
C VAL A 156 -18.79 10.49 7.25
N LYS A 157 -19.16 9.49 8.05
CA LYS A 157 -18.30 8.97 9.12
C LYS A 157 -17.01 8.35 8.58
N GLU A 158 -17.13 7.48 7.58
CA GLU A 158 -15.97 6.85 6.94
C GLU A 158 -15.08 7.90 6.29
N PHE A 159 -15.66 8.92 5.65
CA PHE A 159 -14.90 10.03 5.09
C PHE A 159 -14.15 10.84 6.15
N LEU A 160 -14.78 11.14 7.29
CA LEU A 160 -14.14 11.83 8.41
C LEU A 160 -12.99 11.00 9.01
N ILE A 161 -13.20 9.69 9.20
CA ILE A 161 -12.14 8.76 9.65
C ILE A 161 -11.00 8.76 8.64
N GLY A 162 -11.31 8.70 7.34
CA GLY A 162 -10.33 8.78 6.26
C GLY A 162 -9.50 10.06 6.31
N ILE A 163 -10.13 11.23 6.56
CA ILE A 163 -9.39 12.49 6.71
C ILE A 163 -8.45 12.44 7.92
N ILE A 164 -8.93 11.99 9.08
CA ILE A 164 -8.13 11.91 10.30
C ILE A 164 -6.91 11.00 10.09
N LEU A 165 -7.12 9.83 9.49
CA LEU A 165 -6.06 8.88 9.17
C LEU A 165 -5.09 9.44 8.11
N CYS A 166 -5.59 10.17 7.12
CA CYS A 166 -4.76 10.81 6.11
C CYS A 166 -3.80 11.83 6.77
N ILE A 167 -4.30 12.66 7.69
CA ILE A 167 -3.48 13.62 8.45
C ILE A 167 -2.48 12.87 9.33
N TYR A 168 -2.92 11.83 10.05
CA TYR A 168 -2.05 11.03 10.91
C TYR A 168 -0.90 10.38 10.13
N HIS A 169 -1.18 9.79 8.97
CA HIS A 169 -0.17 9.16 8.12
C HIS A 169 0.58 10.13 7.21
N PHE A 170 0.21 11.41 7.16
CA PHE A 170 0.89 12.42 6.33
C PHE A 170 2.38 12.53 6.64
N HIS A 171 2.80 12.18 7.86
CA HIS A 171 4.20 12.14 8.26
C HIS A 171 5.06 11.24 7.34
N TRP A 172 4.50 10.18 6.76
CA TRP A 172 5.21 9.32 5.80
C TRP A 172 5.61 10.07 4.52
N LEU A 173 4.82 11.06 4.09
CA LEU A 173 5.13 11.87 2.92
C LEU A 173 6.21 12.92 3.19
N VAL A 174 6.38 13.34 4.46
CA VAL A 174 7.30 14.42 4.85
C VAL A 174 8.63 13.88 5.41
N LYS A 175 8.59 12.87 6.29
CA LYS A 175 9.73 12.43 7.10
C LYS A 175 10.72 11.53 6.35
N PHE A 176 10.24 10.72 5.39
CA PHE A 176 11.01 9.66 4.71
C PHE A 176 11.98 10.17 3.63
N GLY A 177 12.84 11.14 3.93
CA GLY A 177 13.96 11.51 3.05
C GLY A 177 15.04 12.38 3.66
N TYR A 178 14.92 12.74 4.94
CA TYR A 178 16.03 13.34 5.68
C TYR A 178 17.10 12.31 6.06
N GLU A 179 16.72 11.04 6.27
CA GLU A 179 17.64 10.00 6.76
C GLU A 179 18.57 9.44 5.68
N GLY A 180 18.13 9.39 4.42
CA GLY A 180 18.98 8.93 3.30
C GLY A 180 20.02 9.96 2.86
N MET A 181 19.66 11.24 2.85
CA MET A 181 20.54 12.32 2.36
C MET A 181 21.72 12.58 3.30
N PHE A 182 21.52 12.41 4.61
CA PHE A 182 22.60 12.57 5.60
C PHE A 182 23.67 11.48 5.50
N LYS A 183 23.31 10.28 5.03
CA LYS A 183 24.26 9.17 4.85
C LYS A 183 25.22 9.45 3.69
N TYR A 184 24.71 9.96 2.57
CA TYR A 184 25.52 10.37 1.43
C TYR A 184 26.41 11.59 1.72
N LEU A 185 25.92 12.56 2.50
CA LEU A 185 26.73 13.72 2.91
C LEU A 185 27.86 13.36 3.90
N LYS A 186 27.68 12.29 4.67
CA LYS A 186 28.70 11.78 5.59
C LYS A 186 29.80 11.02 4.84
N ASP A 187 29.46 10.29 3.78
CA ASP A 187 30.43 9.53 2.98
C ASP A 187 31.17 10.38 1.93
N SER A 188 30.66 11.55 1.53
CA SER A 188 31.37 12.48 0.63
C SER A 188 32.35 13.44 1.34
N ASN A 189 32.36 13.49 2.67
CA ASN A 189 33.21 14.38 3.46
C ASN A 189 34.30 13.64 4.27
N GLY A 190 34.53 12.36 3.98
CA GLY A 190 35.62 11.54 4.54
C GLY A 190 36.48 10.97 3.43
#